data_AF-A0A177ALA5-F1
#
_entry.id   AF-A0A177ALA5-F1
#
_cell.length_a   1.000
_cell.length_b   1.000
_cell.length_c   1.000
_cell.angle_alpha   90.00
_cell.angle_beta   90.00
_cell.angle_gamma   90.00
#
_symmetry.space_group_name_H-M   'P 1'
#
loop_
_entity.id
_entity.type
_entity.pdbx_description
1 polymer ?
#
loop_
_entity_poly.entity_id
_entity_poly.type
_entity_poly.pdbx_seq_one_letter_code
_entity_poly.pdbx_strand_id
1 'polypeptide(L)'
;MEHISLCGYAAWPNRILITLDLKNKRVVEMRHYSIYGHELPIYQQSFIDSTVQALDSKADEDGFVALQAVLVEQDGIFRISKQHVSSPPGRLKRTPPAVGWEYVW
;
A
#
# COMPACT_ATOMS: atom_id res chain seq x y z
N MET A 1 15.18 10.03 -11.89
CA MET A 1 14.17 10.23 -10.84
C MET A 1 13.31 8.99 -10.90
N GLU A 2 13.59 7.93 -10.13
CA GLU A 2 13.03 6.59 -10.51
C GLU A 2 12.44 5.77 -9.37
N HIS A 3 12.33 6.36 -8.17
CA HIS A 3 11.53 5.76 -7.12
C HIS A 3 10.16 6.45 -7.06
N ILE A 4 9.10 5.66 -7.18
CA ILE A 4 7.72 6.13 -7.00
C ILE A 4 7.15 5.44 -5.78
N SER A 5 6.48 6.21 -4.92
CA SER A 5 5.77 5.65 -3.77
C SER A 5 4.27 5.76 -3.97
N LEU A 6 3.57 4.63 -3.88
CA LEU A 6 2.12 4.52 -3.90
C LEU A 6 1.63 4.41 -2.46
N CYS A 7 0.70 5.29 -2.07
CA CYS A 7 0.07 5.26 -0.76
C CYS A 7 -1.42 4.99 -0.91
N GLY A 8 -1.93 3.98 -0.20
CA GLY A 8 -3.34 3.62 -0.18
C GLY A 8 -3.73 2.94 1.13
N TYR A 9 -4.78 2.13 1.09
CA TYR A 9 -5.35 1.39 2.21
C TYR A 9 -5.11 -0.10 2.05
N ALA A 10 -4.52 -0.76 3.04
CA ALA A 10 -4.46 -2.23 3.08
C ALA A 10 -5.80 -2.82 3.53
N ALA A 11 -6.40 -2.20 4.54
CA ALA A 11 -7.73 -2.47 5.03
C ALA A 11 -8.17 -1.21 5.76
N TRP A 12 -9.25 -0.55 5.32
CA TRP A 12 -9.63 0.71 5.93
C TRP A 12 -9.81 0.54 7.46
N PRO A 13 -9.20 1.42 8.28
CA PRO A 13 -8.51 2.65 7.89
C PRO A 13 -6.95 2.54 7.84
N ASN A 14 -6.36 1.35 7.95
CA ASN A 14 -4.90 1.13 7.87
C ASN A 14 -4.37 1.39 6.46
N ARG A 15 -3.15 1.92 6.38
CA ARG A 15 -2.51 2.34 5.13
C ARG A 15 -1.39 1.44 4.70
N ILE A 16 -1.16 1.38 3.40
CA ILE A 16 0.00 0.73 2.81
C ILE A 16 0.77 1.74 1.98
N LEU A 17 2.08 1.69 2.09
CA LEU A 17 3.05 2.42 1.29
C LEU A 17 3.85 1.40 0.49
N ILE A 18 3.92 1.58 -0.82
CA ILE A 18 4.67 0.72 -1.73
C ILE A 18 5.65 1.61 -2.48
N THR A 19 6.94 1.41 -2.30
CA THR A 19 7.98 2.11 -3.03
C THR A 19 8.55 1.20 -4.11
N LEU A 20 8.46 1.67 -5.35
CA LEU A 20 8.86 0.96 -6.55
C LEU A 20 10.10 1.63 -7.14
N ASP A 21 11.05 0.82 -7.59
CA ASP A 21 12.16 1.23 -8.44
C ASP A 21 11.80 0.82 -9.86
N LEU A 22 11.32 1.80 -10.64
CA LEU A 22 10.82 1.55 -11.99
C LEU A 22 11.95 1.32 -13.00
N LYS A 23 13.17 1.77 -12.67
CA LYS A 23 14.34 1.51 -13.51
C LYS A 23 14.68 0.03 -13.52
N ASN A 24 14.75 -0.52 -12.32
CA ASN A 24 15.16 -1.90 -12.07
C ASN A 24 13.97 -2.86 -11.88
N LYS A 25 12.74 -2.38 -12.08
CA LYS A 25 11.48 -3.14 -12.01
C LYS A 25 11.36 -3.99 -10.75
N ARG A 26 11.60 -3.36 -9.59
CA ARG A 26 11.56 -4.05 -8.31
C ARG A 26 10.81 -3.25 -7.26
N VAL A 27 10.25 -3.97 -6.30
CA VAL A 27 9.77 -3.38 -5.06
C VAL A 27 10.98 -3.05 -4.20
N VAL A 28 11.13 -1.79 -3.82
CA VAL A 28 12.17 -1.32 -2.90
C VAL A 28 11.73 -1.54 -1.47
N GLU A 29 10.50 -1.15 -1.19
CA GLU A 29 9.96 -1.14 0.16
C GLU A 29 8.44 -1.29 0.10
N MET A 30 7.92 -2.01 1.09
CA MET A 30 6.51 -2.01 1.38
C MET A 30 6.35 -1.82 2.88
N ARG A 31 5.48 -0.91 3.31
CA ARG A 31 5.19 -0.64 4.73
C ARG A 31 3.70 -0.59 4.96
N HIS A 32 3.28 -1.22 6.05
CA HIS A 32 1.89 -1.22 6.49
C HIS A 32 1.79 -0.39 7.76
N TYR A 33 0.88 0.57 7.78
CA TYR A 33 0.68 1.47 8.90
C TYR A 33 -0.72 1.31 9.46
N SER A 34 -0.79 1.25 10.78
CA SER A 34 -2.04 1.45 11.50
C SER A 34 -2.59 2.85 11.28
N ILE A 35 -3.83 3.02 11.68
CA ILE A 35 -4.58 4.29 11.62
C ILE A 35 -4.07 5.36 12.57
N TYR A 36 -3.08 5.02 13.39
CA TYR A 36 -2.41 5.91 14.33
C TYR A 36 -0.93 6.13 13.96
N GLY A 37 -0.48 5.67 12.78
CA GLY A 37 0.88 5.88 12.29
C GLY A 37 1.91 4.87 12.78
N HIS A 38 1.55 3.93 13.65
CA HIS A 38 2.43 2.82 14.01
C HIS A 38 2.57 1.85 12.83
N GLU A 39 3.79 1.44 12.55
CA GLU A 39 4.07 0.37 11.60
C GLU A 39 3.50 -0.96 12.14
N LEU A 40 2.79 -1.67 11.26
CA LEU A 40 2.20 -2.97 11.51
C LEU A 40 2.97 -4.02 10.73
N PRO A 41 2.99 -5.28 11.20
CA PRO A 41 3.50 -6.37 10.39
C PRO A 41 2.71 -6.47 9.08
N ILE A 42 3.40 -6.80 8.00
CA ILE A 42 2.78 -7.09 6.71
C ILE A 42 2.27 -8.52 6.78
N TYR A 43 0.96 -8.66 7.00
CA TYR A 43 0.30 -9.98 7.00
C TYR A 43 -0.12 -10.44 5.59
N GLN A 44 0.17 -9.65 4.55
CA GLN A 44 -0.30 -9.88 3.19
C GLN A 44 0.87 -10.23 2.27
N GLN A 45 1.54 -11.36 2.50
CA GLN A 45 2.64 -11.80 1.63
C GLN A 45 2.18 -11.94 0.17
N SER A 46 0.95 -12.43 -0.04
CA SER A 46 0.33 -12.51 -1.37
C SER A 46 0.24 -11.17 -2.09
N PHE A 47 0.12 -10.05 -1.36
CA PHE A 47 0.07 -8.70 -1.91
C PHE A 47 1.46 -8.24 -2.37
N ILE A 48 2.51 -8.58 -1.62
CA ILE A 48 3.91 -8.36 -2.04
C ILE A 48 4.18 -9.18 -3.30
N ASP A 49 3.86 -10.47 -3.26
CA ASP A 49 4.13 -11.41 -4.34
C ASP A 49 3.41 -10.98 -5.62
N SER A 50 2.15 -10.54 -5.54
CA SER A 50 1.43 -10.05 -6.73
C SER A 50 2.00 -8.75 -7.27
N THR A 51 2.48 -7.84 -6.42
CA THR A 51 3.19 -6.62 -6.85
C THR A 51 4.48 -6.95 -7.58
N VAL A 52 5.28 -7.89 -7.05
CA VAL A 52 6.52 -8.35 -7.68
C VAL A 52 6.22 -9.02 -9.01
N GLN A 53 5.23 -9.92 -9.06
CA GLN A 53 4.82 -10.59 -10.29
C GLN A 53 4.32 -9.59 -11.36
N ALA A 54 3.58 -8.55 -10.97
CA ALA A 54 3.12 -7.52 -11.89
C ALA A 54 4.30 -6.77 -12.53
N LEU A 55 5.35 -6.45 -11.75
CA LEU A 55 6.58 -5.85 -12.27
C LEU A 55 7.35 -6.82 -13.18
N ASP A 56 7.55 -8.06 -12.75
CA ASP A 56 8.27 -9.08 -13.49
C ASP A 56 7.59 -9.41 -14.84
N SER A 57 6.25 -9.35 -14.89
CA SER A 57 5.48 -9.53 -16.12
C SER A 57 5.74 -8.45 -17.18
N LYS A 58 6.39 -7.34 -16.78
CA LYS A 58 6.75 -6.17 -17.60
C LYS A 58 8.25 -5.87 -17.54
N ALA A 59 9.09 -6.87 -17.25
CA ALA A 59 10.53 -6.68 -17.10
C ALA A 59 11.22 -6.03 -18.32
N ASP A 60 10.77 -6.38 -19.52
CA ASP A 60 11.32 -5.87 -20.80
C ASP A 60 10.69 -4.55 -21.27
N GLU A 61 9.66 -4.07 -20.57
CA GLU A 61 8.93 -2.86 -20.92
C GLU A 61 9.50 -1.62 -20.21
N ASP A 62 9.02 -0.45 -20.60
CA ASP A 62 9.36 0.79 -19.91
C ASP A 62 8.75 0.86 -18.49
N GLY A 63 9.33 1.73 -17.66
CA GLY A 63 8.90 1.87 -16.27
C GLY A 63 7.46 2.38 -16.10
N PHE A 64 6.90 3.07 -17.09
CA PHE A 64 5.53 3.56 -17.05
C PHE A 64 4.53 2.41 -17.30
N VAL A 65 4.81 1.52 -18.25
CA VAL A 65 4.01 0.30 -18.47
C VAL A 65 4.07 -0.62 -17.24
N ALA A 66 5.23 -0.79 -16.63
CA ALA A 66 5.38 -1.54 -15.38
C ALA A 66 4.57 -0.91 -14.23
N LEU A 67 4.59 0.42 -14.11
CA LEU A 67 3.77 1.14 -13.13
C LEU A 67 2.26 0.93 -13.37
N GLN A 68 1.81 0.99 -14.63
CA GLN A 68 0.41 0.74 -14.96
C GLN A 68 -0.02 -0.67 -14.57
N ALA A 69 0.81 -1.69 -14.80
CA ALA A 69 0.53 -3.06 -14.38
C ALA A 69 0.35 -3.16 -12.85
N VAL A 70 1.23 -2.53 -12.08
CA VAL A 70 1.11 -2.50 -10.61
C VAL A 70 -0.15 -1.75 -10.17
N LEU A 71 -0.51 -0.64 -10.81
CA LEU A 71 -1.73 0.11 -10.48
C LEU A 71 -3.01 -0.69 -10.76
N VAL A 72 -3.03 -1.51 -11.82
CA VAL A 72 -4.16 -2.40 -12.11
C VAL A 72 -4.26 -3.50 -11.06
N GLU A 73 -3.15 -4.14 -10.73
CA GLU A 73 -3.11 -5.21 -9.73
C GLU A 73 -3.49 -4.68 -8.33
N GLN A 74 -3.06 -3.46 -7.99
CA GLN A 74 -3.23 -2.87 -6.66
C GLN A 74 -4.32 -1.79 -6.58
N ASP A 75 -5.24 -1.69 -7.55
CA ASP A 75 -6.38 -0.74 -7.54
C ASP A 75 -7.12 -0.73 -6.18
N GLY A 76 -7.25 -1.93 -5.58
CA GLY A 76 -7.91 -2.12 -4.30
C GLY A 76 -7.41 -1.19 -3.18
N ILE A 77 -6.14 -0.76 -3.19
CA ILE A 77 -5.60 0.13 -2.17
C ILE A 77 -6.19 1.54 -2.23
N PHE A 78 -6.73 1.97 -3.36
CA PHE A 78 -7.36 3.28 -3.50
C PHE A 78 -8.85 3.25 -3.11
N ARG A 79 -9.41 2.07 -2.84
CA ARG A 79 -10.81 1.91 -2.49
C ARG A 79 -11.03 2.00 -0.98
N ILE A 80 -11.81 2.97 -0.56
CA ILE A 80 -12.31 3.03 0.82
C ILE A 80 -13.50 2.06 0.92
N SER A 81 -13.27 0.91 1.56
CA SER A 81 -14.35 -0.04 1.86
C SER A 81 -15.38 0.60 2.79
N LYS A 82 -16.66 0.53 2.41
CA LYS A 82 -17.79 0.92 3.28
C LYS A 82 -18.08 -0.13 4.35
N GLN A 83 -17.56 -1.34 4.19
CA GLN A 83 -17.71 -2.42 5.15
C GLN A 83 -16.67 -2.25 6.26
N HIS A 84 -17.17 -2.00 7.47
CA HIS A 84 -16.36 -1.99 8.67
C HIS A 84 -16.04 -3.44 9.02
N VAL A 85 -14.87 -3.94 8.60
CA VAL A 85 -14.33 -5.16 9.19
C VAL A 85 -14.22 -4.92 10.69
N SER A 86 -14.68 -5.88 11.49
CA SER A 86 -14.55 -5.84 12.95
C SER A 86 -13.13 -5.43 13.33
N SER A 87 -12.99 -4.22 13.91
CA SER A 87 -11.75 -3.58 14.36
C SER A 87 -10.47 -4.03 13.62
N PRO A 88 -10.06 -3.35 12.55
CA PRO A 88 -8.85 -3.71 11.81
C PRO A 88 -7.62 -3.78 12.74
N PRO A 89 -6.63 -4.61 12.40
CA PRO A 89 -5.39 -4.72 13.17
C PRO A 89 -4.80 -3.33 13.47
N GLY A 90 -4.35 -3.09 14.70
CA GLY A 90 -3.84 -1.76 15.08
C GLY A 90 -4.90 -0.73 15.46
N ARG A 91 -6.21 -1.05 15.39
CA ARG A 91 -7.25 -0.20 15.99
C ARG A 91 -7.16 -0.24 17.52
N LEU A 92 -7.05 0.92 18.15
CA LEU A 92 -7.07 1.07 19.60
C LEU A 92 -8.52 1.08 20.06
N LYS A 93 -8.85 0.22 21.03
CA LYS A 93 -10.20 0.16 21.60
C LYS A 93 -10.59 1.55 22.13
N ARG A 94 -11.84 1.95 21.89
CA ARG A 94 -12.42 3.23 22.36
C ARG A 94 -11.73 4.49 21.83
N THR A 95 -10.83 4.39 20.85
CA THR A 95 -10.22 5.54 20.19
C THR A 95 -10.86 5.72 18.81
N PRO A 96 -11.38 6.90 18.45
CA PRO A 96 -11.81 7.18 17.10
C PRO A 96 -10.68 6.93 16.07
N PRO A 97 -10.99 6.54 14.84
CA PRO A 97 -9.97 6.46 13.79
C PRO A 97 -9.38 7.85 13.48
N ALA A 98 -8.10 7.89 13.09
CA ALA A 98 -7.38 9.11 12.70
C ALA A 98 -7.22 10.18 13.82
N VAL A 99 -7.37 9.81 15.10
CA VAL A 99 -7.00 10.69 16.21
C VAL A 99 -5.49 10.93 16.19
N GLY A 100 -5.08 12.20 16.24
CA GLY A 100 -3.68 12.60 16.12
C GLY A 100 -3.16 12.73 14.68
N TRP A 101 -4.01 12.49 13.68
CA TRP A 101 -3.75 12.72 12.25
C TRP A 101 -4.33 14.06 11.78
N GLU A 102 -4.42 15.05 12.68
CA GLU A 102 -4.71 16.42 12.25
C GLU A 102 -3.62 16.82 11.26
N TYR A 103 -3.97 16.85 9.98
CA TYR A 103 -3.07 17.27 8.92
C TYR A 103 -2.67 18.70 9.25
N VAL A 104 -1.44 18.86 9.74
CA VAL A 104 -0.78 20.17 9.76
C VAL A 104 -0.52 20.46 8.28
N TRP A 105 -1.42 21.25 7.68
CA TRP A 105 -1.23 21.81 6.34
C TRP A 105 -0.06 22.78 6.35
#